data_AF-A0A4Q5QU56-F1
#
_entry.id   AF-A0A4Q5QU56-F1
#
_cell.length_a   1.000
_cell.length_b   1.000
_cell.length_c   1.000
_cell.angle_alpha   90.00
_cell.angle_beta   90.00
_cell.angle_gamma   90.00
#
_symmetry.space_group_name_H-M   'P 1'
#
loop_
_entity.id
_entity.type
_entity.pdbx_description
1 polymer ?
#
loop_
_entity_poly.entity_id
_entity_poly.type
_entity_poly.pdbx_seq_one_letter_code
_entity_poly.pdbx_strand_id
1 'polypeptide(L)'
;MLKHLLPTLVTLAALPALAQHLPKAQHELLATPTTVAWGYYAADAPPVMRIKSGETVQVHTLITSTPPRLEGAGVPPAQVEQSLRDITTQVTNKGPGGHILTGPIYVEGAAPGDVLEVRIKAIALAIPYAYNAFGPK
;
A
#
# COMPACT_ATOMS: atom_id res chain seq x y z
N MET A 1 -59.11 30.82 6.94
CA MET A 1 -58.44 29.62 6.39
C MET A 1 -57.00 29.99 6.06
N LEU A 2 -56.04 29.70 6.93
CA LEU A 2 -54.62 29.91 6.62
C LEU A 2 -53.84 28.73 7.22
N LYS A 3 -53.44 27.80 6.35
CA LYS A 3 -52.63 26.63 6.69
C LYS A 3 -51.16 27.03 6.57
N HIS A 4 -50.49 27.26 7.70
CA HIS A 4 -49.02 27.39 7.70
C HIS A 4 -48.41 25.99 7.83
N LEU A 5 -47.77 25.53 6.75
CA LEU A 5 -46.97 24.31 6.71
C LEU A 5 -45.73 24.49 7.59
N LEU A 6 -45.52 23.58 8.55
CA LEU A 6 -44.22 23.43 9.23
C LEU A 6 -43.22 22.72 8.30
N PRO A 7 -41.95 23.14 8.25
CA PRO A 7 -40.92 22.43 7.49
C PRO A 7 -40.50 21.17 8.25
N THR A 8 -40.61 20.02 7.60
CA THR A 8 -40.12 18.74 8.12
C THR A 8 -38.59 18.75 8.06
N LEU A 9 -37.94 18.80 9.22
CA LEU A 9 -36.49 18.69 9.35
C LEU A 9 -36.09 17.23 9.10
N VAL A 10 -35.50 16.94 7.94
CA VAL A 10 -34.93 15.62 7.63
C VAL A 10 -33.52 15.57 8.23
N THR A 11 -33.37 14.90 9.37
CA THR A 11 -32.07 14.59 9.96
C THR A 11 -31.41 13.49 9.13
N LEU A 12 -30.39 13.85 8.36
CA LEU A 12 -29.55 12.89 7.65
C LEU A 12 -28.69 12.15 8.70
N ALA A 13 -29.10 10.94 9.07
CA ALA A 13 -28.31 10.09 9.95
C ALA A 13 -27.02 9.69 9.22
N ALA A 14 -25.87 10.20 9.69
CA ALA A 14 -24.57 9.76 9.22
C ALA A 14 -24.40 8.27 9.57
N LEU A 15 -24.37 7.41 8.55
CA LEU A 15 -24.02 6.01 8.73
C LEU A 15 -22.56 5.97 9.23
N PRO A 16 -22.26 5.34 10.39
CA PRO A 16 -20.88 5.15 10.79
C PRO A 16 -20.21 4.30 9.73
N ALA A 17 -19.10 4.79 9.18
CA ALA A 17 -18.22 3.95 8.37
C ALA A 17 -17.88 2.72 9.21
N LEU A 18 -18.22 1.52 8.71
CA LEU A 18 -17.79 0.28 9.34
C LEU A 18 -16.26 0.29 9.37
N ALA A 19 -15.70 0.53 10.55
CA ALA A 19 -14.28 0.36 10.77
C ALA A 19 -13.97 -1.11 10.47
N GLN A 20 -13.22 -1.37 9.40
CA GLN A 20 -12.75 -2.70 9.10
C GLN A 20 -11.81 -3.13 10.24
N HIS A 21 -12.22 -4.13 11.02
CA HIS A 21 -11.34 -4.70 12.03
C HIS A 21 -10.29 -5.56 11.34
N LEU A 22 -9.15 -4.94 11.01
CA LEU A 22 -8.02 -5.67 10.45
C LEU A 22 -7.43 -6.57 11.53
N PRO A 23 -7.10 -7.83 11.21
CA PRO A 23 -6.39 -8.69 12.15
C PRO A 23 -5.03 -8.04 12.48
N LYS A 24 -4.73 -7.94 13.77
CA LYS A 24 -3.44 -7.43 14.24
C LYS A 24 -2.31 -8.37 13.78
N ALA A 25 -1.35 -7.83 13.04
CA ALA A 25 -0.15 -8.56 12.66
C ALA A 25 0.89 -8.61 13.80
N GLN A 26 1.78 -9.60 13.81
CA GLN A 26 2.90 -9.61 14.76
C GLN A 26 3.99 -8.60 14.37
N HIS A 27 4.18 -8.41 13.06
CA HIS A 27 5.18 -7.51 12.51
C HIS A 27 4.54 -6.49 11.57
N GLU A 28 5.20 -5.34 11.41
CA GLU A 28 4.83 -4.31 10.44
C GLU A 28 6.05 -3.98 9.59
N LEU A 29 5.90 -4.01 8.26
CA LEU A 29 6.94 -3.67 7.31
C LEU A 29 6.49 -2.46 6.49
N LEU A 30 7.06 -1.31 6.82
CA LEU A 30 6.84 -0.06 6.10
C LEU A 30 7.57 -0.06 4.75
N ALA A 31 7.01 0.62 3.75
CA ALA A 31 7.73 0.94 2.51
C ALA A 31 8.56 2.20 2.72
N THR A 32 9.89 2.06 2.73
CA THR A 32 10.87 3.14 2.88
C THR A 32 11.98 2.96 1.83
N PRO A 33 12.86 3.96 1.61
CA PRO A 33 13.98 3.83 0.69
C PRO A 33 14.92 2.64 0.97
N THR A 34 14.95 2.12 2.20
CA THR A 34 15.82 1.01 2.61
C THR A 34 15.10 -0.33 2.71
N THR A 35 13.77 -0.36 2.54
CA THR A 35 12.95 -1.58 2.67
C THR A 35 12.27 -1.99 1.37
N VAL A 36 12.66 -1.40 0.24
CA VAL A 36 12.07 -1.70 -1.08
C VAL A 36 13.12 -2.02 -2.13
N ALA A 37 12.75 -2.87 -3.08
CA ALA A 37 13.41 -2.98 -4.38
C ALA A 37 12.51 -2.36 -5.45
N TRP A 38 13.07 -1.55 -6.36
CA TRP A 38 12.29 -0.95 -7.45
C TRP A 38 12.56 -1.69 -8.75
N GLY A 39 11.60 -2.48 -9.21
CA GLY A 39 11.60 -3.00 -10.58
C GLY A 39 12.45 -4.25 -10.82
N TYR A 40 12.94 -4.90 -9.77
CA TYR A 40 13.72 -6.14 -9.87
C TYR A 40 13.55 -7.04 -8.64
N TYR A 41 13.96 -8.30 -8.80
CA TYR A 41 14.22 -9.24 -7.71
C TYR A 41 15.71 -9.61 -7.74
N ALA A 42 16.32 -9.79 -6.57
CA ALA A 42 17.70 -10.25 -6.43
C ALA A 42 17.76 -11.28 -5.30
N ALA A 43 18.19 -12.51 -5.63
CA ALA A 43 18.18 -13.63 -4.68
C ALA A 43 19.20 -13.47 -3.55
N ASP A 44 20.25 -12.67 -3.79
CA ASP A 44 21.31 -12.31 -2.85
C ASP A 44 21.03 -10.99 -2.11
N ALA A 45 19.88 -10.35 -2.34
CA ALA A 45 19.53 -9.12 -1.63
C ALA A 45 19.44 -9.37 -0.12
N PRO A 46 20.07 -8.51 0.72
CA PRO A 46 19.96 -8.64 2.16
C PRO A 46 18.49 -8.48 2.59
N PRO A 47 17.99 -9.33 3.50
CA PRO A 47 16.62 -9.21 3.96
C PRO A 47 16.44 -7.98 4.84
N VAL A 48 15.30 -7.32 4.66
CA VAL A 48 14.91 -6.13 5.43
C VAL A 48 14.10 -6.52 6.68
N MET A 49 13.65 -7.77 6.74
CA MET A 49 12.95 -8.38 7.86
C MET A 49 13.21 -9.90 7.86
N ARG A 50 13.27 -10.51 9.05
CA ARG A 50 13.33 -11.97 9.23
C ARG A 50 12.14 -12.39 10.09
N ILE A 51 11.45 -13.46 9.68
CA ILE A 51 10.29 -14.01 10.39
C ILE A 51 10.39 -15.54 10.50
N LYS A 52 9.63 -16.11 11.43
CA LYS A 52 9.42 -17.56 11.53
C LYS A 52 8.15 -17.98 10.80
N SER A 53 8.11 -19.25 10.36
CA SER A 53 6.89 -19.83 9.80
C SER A 53 5.71 -19.70 10.78
N GLY A 54 4.55 -19.27 10.28
CA GLY A 54 3.34 -19.02 11.06
C GLY A 54 3.18 -17.58 11.59
N GLU A 55 4.23 -16.76 11.57
CA GLU A 55 4.13 -15.35 11.90
C GLU A 55 3.42 -14.55 10.79
N THR A 56 2.82 -13.41 11.15
CA THR A 56 2.11 -12.52 10.24
C THR A 56 2.76 -11.15 10.19
N VAL A 57 2.78 -10.59 8.98
CA VAL A 57 3.37 -9.29 8.68
C VAL A 57 2.30 -8.42 8.02
N GLN A 58 2.10 -7.21 8.53
CA GLN A 58 1.42 -6.15 7.80
C GLN A 58 2.42 -5.47 6.89
N VAL A 59 2.29 -5.70 5.58
CA VAL A 59 3.19 -5.12 4.57
C VAL A 59 2.54 -3.89 3.97
N HIS A 60 3.19 -2.74 4.10
CA HIS A 60 2.80 -1.52 3.42
C HIS A 60 3.34 -1.55 1.99
N THR A 61 2.48 -1.24 1.03
CA THR A 61 2.82 -1.24 -0.40
C THR A 61 2.50 0.13 -1.00
N LEU A 62 3.11 0.43 -2.15
CA LEU A 62 2.90 1.69 -2.86
C LEU A 62 2.35 1.46 -4.25
N ILE A 63 1.61 2.44 -4.73
CA ILE A 63 1.07 2.46 -6.08
C ILE A 63 2.21 2.49 -7.12
N THR A 64 2.01 1.81 -8.24
CA THR A 64 2.98 1.78 -9.35
C THR A 64 2.86 3.06 -10.19
N SER A 65 3.34 4.17 -9.64
CA SER A 65 3.37 5.50 -10.26
C SER A 65 4.47 6.35 -9.61
N THR A 66 4.53 7.64 -9.94
CA THR A 66 5.44 8.60 -9.31
C THR A 66 4.66 9.84 -8.84
N PRO A 67 5.14 10.60 -7.84
CA PRO A 67 4.45 11.81 -7.38
C PRO A 67 4.13 12.81 -8.52
N PRO A 68 5.06 13.14 -9.44
CA PRO A 68 4.73 14.05 -10.55
C PRO A 68 3.63 13.50 -11.48
N ARG A 69 3.56 12.17 -11.67
CA ARG A 69 2.57 11.53 -12.53
C ARG A 69 1.19 11.50 -11.88
N LEU A 70 1.12 11.29 -10.57
CA LEU A 70 -0.13 11.36 -9.80
C LEU A 70 -0.65 12.79 -9.73
N GLU A 71 0.21 13.75 -9.44
CA GLU A 71 -0.13 15.18 -9.40
C GLU A 71 -0.60 15.68 -10.77
N GLY A 72 0.09 15.30 -11.85
CA GLY A 72 -0.32 15.59 -13.22
C GLY A 72 -1.66 14.94 -13.63
N ALA A 73 -2.07 13.88 -12.93
CA ALA A 73 -3.38 13.25 -13.07
C ALA A 73 -4.46 13.84 -12.15
N GLY A 74 -4.14 14.91 -11.40
CA GLY A 74 -5.08 15.64 -10.55
C GLY A 74 -5.11 15.22 -9.08
N VAL A 75 -4.22 14.32 -8.63
CA VAL A 75 -4.10 14.01 -7.20
C VAL A 75 -3.48 15.21 -6.47
N PRO A 76 -4.12 15.76 -5.43
CA PRO A 76 -3.53 16.86 -4.66
C PRO A 76 -2.18 16.43 -4.04
N PRO A 77 -1.13 17.28 -4.04
CA PRO A 77 0.17 16.91 -3.49
C PRO A 77 0.11 16.40 -2.05
N ALA A 78 -0.78 16.95 -1.22
CA ALA A 78 -0.97 16.52 0.16
C ALA A 78 -1.59 15.10 0.32
N GLN A 79 -2.16 14.54 -0.74
CA GLN A 79 -2.71 13.17 -0.73
C GLN A 79 -1.70 12.12 -1.25
N VAL A 80 -0.58 12.54 -1.84
CA VAL A 80 0.48 11.62 -2.26
C VAL A 80 1.34 11.27 -1.05
N GLU A 81 1.53 9.97 -0.79
CA GLU A 81 2.25 9.49 0.38
C GLU A 81 3.70 9.99 0.42
N GLN A 82 4.16 10.40 1.62
CA GLN A 82 5.54 10.85 1.81
C GLN A 82 6.55 9.73 1.47
N SER A 83 6.24 8.48 1.81
CA SER A 83 7.07 7.32 1.47
C SER A 83 7.29 7.18 -0.04
N LEU A 84 6.27 7.45 -0.87
CA LEU A 84 6.42 7.43 -2.33
C LEU A 84 7.35 8.55 -2.81
N ARG A 85 7.31 9.73 -2.19
CA ARG A 85 8.23 10.84 -2.49
C ARG A 85 9.66 10.47 -2.11
N ASP A 86 9.85 9.95 -0.90
CA ASP A 86 11.15 9.55 -0.38
C ASP A 86 11.78 8.45 -1.25
N ILE A 87 11.00 7.42 -1.60
CA ILE A 87 11.46 6.32 -2.46
C ILE A 87 11.77 6.81 -3.88
N THR A 88 10.92 7.68 -4.45
CA THR A 88 11.16 8.24 -5.80
C THR A 88 12.46 9.03 -5.88
N THR A 89 12.82 9.73 -4.80
CA THR A 89 14.01 10.59 -4.73
C THR A 89 15.27 9.84 -4.32
N GLN A 90 15.18 8.91 -3.38
CA GLN A 90 16.36 8.29 -2.76
C GLN A 90 16.76 6.95 -3.37
N VAL A 91 15.81 6.18 -3.94
CA VAL A 91 16.14 4.90 -4.58
C VAL A 91 16.66 5.16 -5.98
N THR A 92 17.97 5.02 -6.17
CA THR A 92 18.65 5.25 -7.46
C THR A 92 18.93 3.98 -8.24
N ASN A 93 19.14 2.85 -7.54
CA ASN A 93 19.31 1.54 -8.17
C ASN A 93 17.95 0.94 -8.52
N LYS A 94 17.50 1.12 -9.77
CA LYS A 94 16.21 0.64 -10.27
C LYS A 94 16.41 -0.40 -11.35
N GLY A 95 15.58 -1.44 -11.32
CA GLY A 95 15.44 -2.42 -12.39
C GLY A 95 14.53 -1.93 -13.51
N PRO A 96 14.30 -2.75 -14.54
CA PRO A 96 13.49 -2.37 -15.70
C PRO A 96 11.98 -2.30 -15.38
N GLY A 97 11.51 -2.89 -14.28
CA GLY A 97 10.10 -2.87 -13.89
C GLY A 97 9.65 -1.58 -13.20
N GLY A 98 8.38 -1.22 -13.34
CA GLY A 98 7.81 -0.02 -12.71
C GLY A 98 7.45 -0.16 -11.22
N HIS A 99 7.38 -1.38 -10.69
CA HIS A 99 6.83 -1.66 -9.36
C HIS A 99 7.83 -1.41 -8.23
N ILE A 100 7.35 -0.82 -7.13
CA ILE A 100 8.07 -0.74 -5.86
C ILE A 100 7.66 -1.96 -5.02
N LEU A 101 8.65 -2.78 -4.65
CA LEU A 101 8.45 -4.08 -3.99
C LEU A 101 8.99 -4.01 -2.56
N THR A 102 8.10 -3.96 -1.56
CA THR A 102 8.50 -3.96 -0.14
C THR A 102 9.05 -5.32 0.27
N GLY A 103 10.29 -5.36 0.75
CA GLY A 103 11.02 -6.59 1.06
C GLY A 103 12.52 -6.50 0.69
N PRO A 104 13.22 -7.64 0.63
CA PRO A 104 12.73 -9.00 0.82
C PRO A 104 12.58 -9.40 2.30
N ILE A 105 11.58 -10.24 2.58
CA ILE A 105 11.36 -10.86 3.90
C ILE A 105 11.98 -12.24 3.89
N TYR A 106 12.87 -12.52 4.84
CA TYR A 106 13.48 -13.83 5.02
C TYR A 106 12.64 -14.71 5.95
N VAL A 107 12.37 -15.95 5.55
CA VAL A 107 11.68 -16.94 6.39
C VAL A 107 12.70 -17.91 6.98
N GLU A 108 12.78 -17.98 8.30
CA GLU A 108 13.71 -18.87 9.00
C GLU A 108 13.46 -20.34 8.65
N GLY A 109 14.55 -21.05 8.33
CA GLY A 109 14.54 -22.47 8.00
C GLY A 109 14.12 -22.82 6.58
N ALA A 110 13.65 -21.86 5.77
CA ALA A 110 13.29 -22.12 4.37
C ALA A 110 14.53 -22.49 3.54
N ALA A 111 14.43 -23.56 2.77
CA ALA A 111 15.48 -24.08 1.90
C ALA A 111 14.99 -24.31 0.47
N PRO A 112 15.89 -24.37 -0.54
CA PRO A 112 15.52 -24.74 -1.90
C PRO A 112 14.82 -26.11 -1.93
N GLY A 113 13.64 -26.16 -2.55
CA GLY A 113 12.77 -27.34 -2.59
C GLY A 113 11.55 -27.24 -1.66
N ASP A 114 11.57 -26.34 -0.68
CA ASP A 114 10.40 -26.04 0.15
C ASP A 114 9.33 -25.24 -0.62
N VAL A 115 8.11 -25.23 -0.07
CA VAL A 115 6.99 -24.41 -0.56
C VAL A 115 6.68 -23.34 0.48
N LEU A 116 6.63 -22.09 0.04
CA LEU A 116 6.13 -20.99 0.85
C LEU A 116 4.62 -20.82 0.64
N GLU A 117 3.84 -21.08 1.68
CA GLU A 117 2.43 -20.67 1.74
C GLU A 117 2.34 -19.21 2.20
N VAL A 118 1.64 -18.36 1.42
CA VAL A 118 1.32 -16.98 1.80
C VAL A 118 -0.19 -16.81 1.89
N ARG A 119 -0.72 -16.60 3.11
CA ARG A 119 -2.14 -16.34 3.35
C ARG A 119 -2.39 -14.85 3.50
N ILE A 120 -3.03 -14.22 2.52
CA ILE A 120 -3.45 -12.83 2.59
C ILE A 120 -4.70 -12.76 3.49
N LYS A 121 -4.53 -12.32 4.74
CA LYS A 121 -5.61 -12.31 5.74
C LYS A 121 -6.57 -11.14 5.59
N ALA A 122 -6.06 -9.97 5.21
CA ALA A 122 -6.85 -8.76 5.00
C ALA A 122 -6.09 -7.79 4.09
N ILE A 123 -6.81 -6.85 3.48
CA ILE A 123 -6.27 -5.72 2.72
C ILE A 123 -6.97 -4.46 3.21
N ALA A 124 -6.17 -3.43 3.50
CA ALA A 124 -6.65 -2.09 3.80
C ALA A 124 -6.16 -1.13 2.74
N LEU A 125 -7.03 -0.24 2.27
CA LEU A 125 -6.64 0.79 1.30
C LEU A 125 -5.79 1.83 2.00
N ALA A 126 -4.52 1.98 1.58
CA ALA A 126 -3.61 2.99 2.11
C ALA A 126 -3.94 4.41 1.60
N ILE A 127 -4.59 4.50 0.45
CA ILE A 127 -4.94 5.74 -0.24
C ILE A 127 -6.41 5.74 -0.68
N PRO A 128 -7.06 6.92 -0.74
CA PRO A 128 -8.46 7.05 -1.13
C PRO A 128 -8.68 7.12 -2.65
N TYR A 129 -7.65 6.80 -3.45
CA TYR A 129 -7.68 6.89 -4.91
C TYR A 129 -6.98 5.71 -5.57
N ALA A 130 -7.20 5.54 -6.87
CA ALA A 130 -6.51 4.58 -7.72
C ALA A 130 -5.94 5.29 -8.96
N TYR A 131 -5.00 4.66 -9.64
CA TYR A 131 -4.37 5.18 -10.86
C TYR A 131 -4.56 4.21 -12.01
N ASN A 132 -4.99 4.73 -13.15
CA ASN A 132 -5.00 4.02 -14.43
C ASN A 132 -4.24 4.86 -15.46
N ALA A 133 -3.46 4.19 -16.30
CA ALA A 133 -2.82 4.79 -17.45
C ALA A 133 -3.02 3.90 -18.66
N PHE A 134 -3.27 4.52 -19.80
CA PHE A 134 -3.28 3.87 -21.11
C PHE A 134 -2.39 4.68 -22.05
N GLY A 135 -1.68 3.99 -22.94
CA GLY A 135 -0.84 4.60 -23.96
C GLY A 135 -0.70 3.66 -25.16
N PRO A 136 -0.40 4.19 -26.35
CA PRO A 136 -0.06 3.35 -27.50
C PRO A 136 1.15 2.48 -27.16
N LYS A 137 1.22 1.28 -27.76
CA LYS A 137 2.39 0.41 -27.69
C LYS A 137 3.52 0.94 -28.57
#